data_AF-A0AAV1LV73-F1
#
_entry.id   AF-A0AAV1LV73-F1
#
_cell.length_a   1.000
_cell.length_b   1.000
_cell.length_c   1.000
_cell.angle_alpha   90.00
_cell.angle_beta   90.00
_cell.angle_gamma   90.00
#
_symmetry.space_group_name_H-M   'P 1'
#
loop_
_entity.id
_entity.type
_entity.pdbx_description
1 polymer ?
#
loop_
_entity_poly.entity_id
_entity_poly.type
_entity_poly.pdbx_seq_one_letter_code
_entity_poly.pdbx_strand_id
1 'polypeptide(L)'
;MQASKLKFECCRRQQSSTESILCAVCIKKYHFACVNNTDITFSELTEEYKVSRQCPVCRSRQPRSDNSNTPVRVSSGQEPRSSGEPSQSINIIGKKDIFQRDKVSQRFTLEDIRSIVREEIGTALCNSNLKLTEN
;
A
#
# COMPACT_ATOMS: atom_id res chain seq x y z
N MET A 1 -6.13 22.97 29.48
CA MET A 1 -5.60 23.22 28.13
C MET A 1 -5.97 22.03 27.26
N GLN A 2 -6.89 22.18 26.30
CA GLN A 2 -7.28 21.06 25.42
C GLN A 2 -6.21 20.88 24.34
N ALA A 3 -5.55 19.73 24.32
CA ALA A 3 -4.62 19.39 23.25
C ALA A 3 -5.40 19.18 21.95
N SER A 4 -5.20 20.05 20.97
CA SER A 4 -5.73 19.91 19.62
C SER A 4 -5.25 18.58 19.03
N LYS A 5 -6.17 17.66 18.74
CA LYS A 5 -5.87 16.36 18.13
C LYS A 5 -5.24 16.58 16.75
N LEU A 6 -3.99 16.16 16.58
CA LEU A 6 -3.32 16.21 15.27
C LEU A 6 -4.01 15.24 14.31
N LYS A 7 -4.45 15.75 13.15
CA LYS A 7 -5.06 14.95 12.09
C LYS A 7 -3.97 14.41 11.16
N PHE A 8 -3.96 13.09 10.97
CA PHE A 8 -3.08 12.39 10.05
C PHE A 8 -3.87 11.87 8.85
N GLU A 9 -3.29 11.93 7.65
CA GLU A 9 -3.99 11.59 6.40
C GLU A 9 -3.74 10.14 5.95
N CYS A 10 -2.91 9.38 6.69
CA CYS A 10 -2.65 7.96 6.42
C CYS A 10 -3.63 6.99 7.09
N CYS A 11 -4.20 7.33 8.26
CA CYS A 11 -5.04 6.41 9.01
C CYS A 11 -6.01 7.15 9.93
N ARG A 12 -7.03 6.44 10.42
CA ARG A 12 -8.04 6.99 11.35
C ARG A 12 -7.58 7.02 12.82
N ARG A 13 -6.38 6.50 13.12
CA ARG A 13 -5.88 6.44 14.50
C ARG A 13 -5.58 7.86 14.95
N GLN A 14 -6.28 8.33 15.99
CA GLN A 14 -6.02 9.61 16.65
C GLN A 14 -4.90 9.47 17.68
N GLN A 15 -3.80 8.82 17.30
CA GLN A 15 -2.64 8.71 18.20
C GLN A 15 -1.85 10.00 18.14
N SER A 16 -1.45 10.50 19.31
CA SER A 16 -0.42 11.52 19.46
C SER A 16 0.95 10.88 19.21
N SER A 17 1.21 10.45 17.98
CA SER A 17 2.56 10.01 17.62
C SER A 17 3.46 11.22 17.48
N THR A 18 4.61 11.18 18.15
CA THR A 18 5.69 12.15 18.00
C THR A 18 6.40 11.98 16.65
N GLU A 19 6.46 10.74 16.16
CA GLU A 19 7.11 10.38 14.90
C GLU A 19 6.19 10.61 13.71
N SER A 20 6.41 11.76 13.06
CA SER A 20 5.60 12.19 11.94
C SER A 20 6.45 12.79 10.84
N ILE A 21 5.95 12.63 9.61
CA ILE A 21 6.57 13.25 8.44
C ILE A 21 5.54 14.16 7.77
N LEU A 22 6.04 15.24 7.18
CA LEU A 22 5.28 16.10 6.29
C LEU A 22 5.61 15.74 4.86
N CYS A 23 4.60 15.62 4.01
CA CYS A 23 4.86 15.44 2.59
C CYS A 23 5.32 16.76 1.97
N ALA A 24 6.47 16.76 1.30
CA ALA A 24 7.02 17.94 0.61
C ALA A 24 6.09 18.53 -0.47
N VAL A 25 5.17 17.72 -1.01
CA VAL A 25 4.30 18.11 -2.14
C VAL A 25 2.92 18.58 -1.67
N CYS A 26 2.23 17.77 -0.85
CA CYS A 26 0.87 18.10 -0.42
C CYS A 26 0.80 18.74 0.98
N ILE A 27 1.93 18.88 1.68
CA ILE A 27 2.07 19.50 3.01
C ILE A 27 1.23 18.79 4.10
N LYS A 28 0.59 17.67 3.78
CA LYS A 28 -0.16 16.85 4.73
C LYS A 28 0.77 16.09 5.67
N LYS A 29 0.29 15.87 6.89
CA LYS A 29 0.99 15.16 7.96
C LYS A 29 0.64 13.67 7.97
N TYR A 30 1.66 12.83 8.12
CA TYR A 30 1.54 11.38 8.13
C TYR A 30 2.33 10.79 9.30
N HIS A 31 1.79 9.73 9.90
CA HIS A 31 2.54 8.90 10.84
C HIS A 31 3.71 8.27 10.10
N PHE A 32 4.92 8.32 10.65
CA PHE A 32 6.08 7.71 10.02
C PHE A 32 5.84 6.22 9.75
N ALA A 33 5.35 5.47 10.74
CA ALA A 33 5.06 4.04 10.62
C ALA A 33 4.00 3.68 9.55
N CYS A 34 3.13 4.61 9.14
CA CYS A 34 2.12 4.32 8.11
C CYS A 34 2.62 4.50 6.68
N VAL A 35 3.74 5.21 6.50
CA VAL A 35 4.27 5.59 5.19
C VAL A 35 5.71 5.11 5.00
N ASN A 36 6.36 4.68 6.07
CA ASN A 36 7.63 3.99 6.03
C ASN A 36 7.43 2.58 5.47
N ASN A 37 8.23 2.26 4.46
CA ASN A 37 8.23 0.99 3.75
C ASN A 37 9.62 0.36 3.74
N THR A 38 10.49 0.83 4.64
CA THR A 38 11.88 0.40 4.84
C THR A 38 12.08 0.09 6.31
N ASP A 39 13.09 -0.72 6.65
CA ASP A 39 13.39 -1.08 8.03
C ASP A 39 14.10 0.02 8.83
N ILE A 40 14.21 1.21 8.25
CA ILE A 40 14.87 2.39 8.84
C ILE A 40 13.97 2.97 9.94
N THR A 41 14.55 3.27 11.10
CA THR A 41 13.84 3.89 12.21
C THR A 41 13.73 5.41 12.05
N PHE A 42 12.79 6.06 12.75
CA PHE A 42 12.61 7.52 12.61
C PHE A 42 13.86 8.31 13.05
N SER A 43 14.60 7.79 14.04
CA SER A 43 15.85 8.36 14.55
C SER A 43 17.02 8.30 13.56
N GLU A 44 17.02 7.34 12.64
CA GLU A 44 18.06 7.16 11.63
C GLU A 44 17.87 8.08 10.41
N LEU A 45 16.72 8.73 10.29
CA LEU A 45 16.44 9.62 9.18
C LEU A 45 17.25 10.91 9.28
N THR A 46 17.92 11.26 8.17
CA THR A 46 18.51 12.58 8.03
C THR A 46 17.44 13.67 7.88
N GLU A 47 17.77 14.90 8.23
CA GLU A 47 16.82 16.02 8.12
C GLU A 47 16.45 16.30 6.65
N GLU A 48 17.40 16.15 5.73
CA GLU A 48 17.19 16.31 4.28
C GLU A 48 16.14 15.30 3.79
N TYR A 49 16.18 14.08 4.31
CA TYR A 49 15.20 13.06 4.00
C TYR A 49 13.82 13.43 4.52
N LYS A 50 13.71 13.93 5.76
CA LYS A 50 12.43 14.34 6.36
C LYS A 50 11.78 15.47 5.57
N VAL A 51 12.56 16.43 5.08
CA VAL A 51 12.07 17.59 4.31
C VAL A 51 11.69 17.22 2.87
N SER A 52 12.43 16.31 2.23
CA SER A 52 12.18 15.91 0.83
C SER A 52 11.17 14.76 0.67
N ARG A 53 10.72 14.16 1.77
CA ARG A 53 9.87 12.96 1.73
C ARG A 53 8.52 13.25 1.06
N GLN A 54 8.14 12.37 0.14
CA GLN A 54 6.83 12.37 -0.49
C GLN A 54 5.92 11.28 0.09
N CYS A 55 4.63 11.58 0.22
CA CYS A 55 3.66 10.56 0.59
C CYS A 55 3.40 9.60 -0.58
N PRO A 56 2.89 8.38 -0.32
CA PRO A 56 2.62 7.39 -1.37
C PRO A 56 1.72 7.91 -2.50
N VAL A 57 0.76 8.77 -2.18
CA VAL A 57 -0.19 9.35 -3.15
C VAL A 57 0.48 10.37 -4.07
N CYS A 58 1.35 11.23 -3.54
CA CYS A 58 2.08 12.18 -4.38
C CYS A 58 3.11 11.44 -5.25
N ARG A 59 3.80 10.46 -4.66
CA ARG A 59 4.80 9.65 -5.37
C ARG A 59 4.19 8.86 -6.52
N SER A 60 2.98 8.31 -6.38
CA SER A 60 2.32 7.54 -7.45
C SER A 60 1.82 8.40 -8.61
N ARG A 61 1.66 9.72 -8.39
CA ARG A 61 1.23 10.68 -9.43
C ARG A 61 2.38 11.25 -10.24
N GLN A 62 3.62 11.03 -9.82
CA GLN A 62 4.77 11.47 -10.61
C GLN A 62 4.84 10.65 -11.90
N PRO A 63 5.02 11.30 -13.07
CA PRO A 63 5.24 10.59 -14.32
C PRO A 63 6.41 9.62 -14.14
N ARG A 64 6.19 8.36 -14.51
CA ARG A 64 7.31 7.46 -14.73
C ARG A 64 8.10 8.01 -15.92
N SER A 65 9.42 7.82 -15.88
CA SER A 65 10.40 8.32 -16.84
C SER A 65 10.04 8.02 -18.31
N ASP A 66 10.90 8.44 -19.22
CA ASP A 66 10.78 8.26 -20.66
C ASP A 66 10.02 6.97 -21.08
N ASN A 67 8.84 7.17 -21.67
CA ASN A 67 8.01 6.09 -22.19
C ASN A 67 8.24 5.88 -23.71
N SER A 68 9.29 6.46 -24.29
CA SER A 68 9.59 6.38 -25.74
C SER A 68 9.77 4.95 -26.25
N ASN A 69 10.10 3.98 -25.38
CA ASN A 69 10.21 2.57 -25.74
C ASN A 69 8.94 1.75 -25.45
N THR A 70 7.83 2.40 -25.07
CA THR A 70 6.55 1.69 -24.92
C THR A 70 5.87 1.63 -26.28
N PRO A 71 5.72 0.44 -26.91
CA PRO A 71 5.10 0.35 -28.22
C PRO A 71 3.67 0.91 -28.15
N VAL A 72 3.39 1.91 -28.98
CA VAL A 72 2.05 2.47 -29.13
C VAL A 72 1.17 1.39 -29.76
N ARG A 73 0.15 0.93 -29.04
CA ARG A 73 -0.90 0.11 -29.65
C ARG A 73 -1.66 0.99 -30.63
N VAL A 74 -1.29 0.91 -31.90
CA VAL A 74 -2.13 1.41 -32.99
C VAL A 74 -3.45 0.67 -32.90
N SER A 75 -4.53 1.40 -32.60
CA SER A 75 -5.87 0.86 -32.78
C SER A 75 -6.05 0.70 -34.27
N SER A 76 -6.00 -0.53 -34.77
CA SER A 76 -6.26 -0.85 -36.17
C SER A 76 -7.69 -0.42 -36.51
N GLY A 77 -7.86 0.81 -37.00
CA GLY A 77 -9.18 1.33 -37.31
C GLY A 77 -9.31 2.79 -37.75
N GLN A 78 -8.24 3.54 -38.04
CA GLN A 78 -8.39 4.88 -38.62
C GLN A 78 -7.44 5.11 -39.79
N GLU A 79 -8.02 5.02 -40.99
CA GLU A 79 -7.53 5.61 -42.24
C GLU A 79 -7.20 7.10 -42.04
N PRO A 80 -6.18 7.66 -42.73
CA PRO A 80 -5.76 9.04 -42.53
C PRO A 80 -6.76 10.01 -43.16
N ARG A 81 -7.60 10.65 -42.34
CA ARG A 81 -8.27 11.89 -42.74
C ARG A 81 -7.34 13.07 -42.43
N SER A 82 -6.88 13.69 -43.51
CA SER A 82 -6.13 14.94 -43.51
C SER A 82 -6.96 16.08 -42.91
N SER A 83 -6.25 17.14 -42.50
CA SER A 83 -6.70 18.47 -42.06
C SER A 83 -7.38 18.64 -40.68
N GLY A 84 -6.58 19.11 -39.72
CA GLY A 84 -6.83 20.34 -38.96
C GLY A 84 -7.97 20.39 -37.95
N GLU A 85 -7.67 20.13 -36.67
CA GLU A 85 -8.06 20.90 -35.47
C GLU A 85 -7.64 20.13 -34.19
N PRO A 86 -7.14 20.78 -33.12
CA PRO A 86 -6.82 20.08 -31.88
C PRO A 86 -8.10 19.81 -31.09
N SER A 87 -8.79 18.71 -31.43
CA SER A 87 -9.86 18.18 -30.58
C SER A 87 -9.28 17.78 -29.23
N GLN A 88 -9.72 18.47 -28.17
CA GLN A 88 -9.42 18.13 -26.79
C GLN A 88 -9.83 16.67 -26.52
N SER A 89 -8.86 15.76 -26.47
CA SER A 89 -9.11 14.36 -26.11
C SER A 89 -9.33 14.28 -24.60
N ILE A 90 -10.58 14.43 -24.18
CA ILE A 90 -11.03 14.14 -22.83
C ILE A 90 -10.95 12.62 -22.65
N ASN A 91 -9.99 12.15 -21.84
CA ASN A 91 -9.92 10.75 -21.45
C ASN A 91 -11.08 10.44 -20.50
N ILE A 92 -12.21 9.98 -21.05
CA ILE A 92 -13.31 9.40 -20.27
C ILE A 92 -12.85 8.01 -19.80
N ILE A 93 -12.41 7.91 -18.55
CA ILE A 93 -12.27 6.62 -17.87
C ILE A 93 -13.67 6.07 -17.67
N GLY A 94 -14.11 5.21 -18.61
CA GLY A 94 -15.31 4.41 -18.44
C GLY A 94 -15.11 3.49 -17.23
N LYS A 95 -15.88 3.72 -16.17
CA LYS A 95 -16.04 2.77 -15.06
C LYS A 95 -16.71 1.52 -15.64
N LYS A 96 -15.91 0.57 -16.10
CA LYS A 96 -16.38 -0.81 -16.25
C LYS A 96 -16.28 -1.46 -14.88
N ASP A 97 -17.43 -1.68 -14.27
CA ASP A 97 -17.60 -2.59 -13.15
C ASP A 97 -17.06 -3.97 -13.55
N ILE A 98 -15.84 -4.28 -13.09
CA ILE A 98 -15.30 -5.63 -13.15
C ILE A 98 -15.80 -6.36 -11.90
N PHE A 99 -17.07 -6.76 -11.95
CA PHE A 99 -17.54 -7.92 -11.20
C PHE A 99 -17.15 -9.17 -12.00
N GLN A 100 -15.91 -9.62 -11.84
CA GLN A 100 -15.58 -11.03 -12.04
C GLN A 100 -15.03 -11.56 -10.72
N ARG A 101 -15.94 -12.20 -9.98
CA ARG A 101 -15.61 -13.07 -8.85
C ARG A 101 -14.96 -14.32 -9.43
N ASP A 102 -13.64 -14.37 -9.42
CA ASP A 102 -12.96 -15.65 -9.29
C ASP A 102 -12.95 -16.04 -7.82
N LYS A 103 -13.95 -16.85 -7.47
CA LYS A 103 -14.09 -17.55 -6.20
C LYS A 103 -12.97 -18.60 -6.09
N VAL A 104 -11.93 -18.32 -5.31
CA VAL A 104 -11.50 -19.17 -4.17
C VAL A 104 -10.79 -18.24 -3.18
N SER A 105 -11.57 -17.44 -2.44
CA SER A 105 -11.08 -16.89 -1.19
C SER A 105 -11.39 -17.94 -0.14
N GLN A 106 -10.42 -18.81 0.16
CA GLN A 106 -10.51 -19.68 1.33
C GLN A 106 -10.49 -18.75 2.54
N ARG A 107 -11.68 -18.38 3.00
CA ARG A 107 -11.87 -17.53 4.17
C ARG A 107 -11.68 -18.42 5.38
N PHE A 108 -10.46 -18.42 5.93
CA PHE A 108 -10.24 -18.95 7.26
C PHE A 108 -11.01 -18.12 8.28
N THR A 109 -11.77 -18.80 9.11
CA THR A 109 -12.39 -18.23 10.30
C THR A 109 -11.37 -18.17 11.43
N LEU A 110 -11.66 -17.38 12.46
CA LEU A 110 -10.85 -17.37 13.67
C LEU A 110 -10.80 -18.75 14.36
N GLU A 111 -11.82 -19.58 14.16
CA GLU A 111 -11.87 -20.92 14.74
C GLU A 111 -10.96 -21.91 13.99
N ASP A 112 -10.78 -21.72 12.68
CA ASP A 112 -9.82 -22.50 11.89
C ASP A 112 -8.38 -22.22 12.37
N ILE A 113 -8.05 -20.95 12.59
CA ILE A 113 -6.74 -20.54 13.12
C ILE A 113 -6.52 -21.11 14.53
N ARG A 114 -7.52 -21.04 15.41
CA ARG A 114 -7.43 -21.60 16.77
C ARG A 114 -7.26 -23.11 16.76
N SER A 115 -7.87 -23.81 15.80
CA SER A 115 -7.77 -25.26 15.70
C SER A 115 -6.37 -25.68 15.27
N ILE A 116 -5.77 -24.99 14.30
CA ILE A 116 -4.37 -25.20 13.89
C ILE A 116 -3.42 -24.97 15.07
N VAL A 117 -3.58 -23.87 15.81
CA VAL A 117 -2.69 -23.57 16.94
C VAL A 117 -2.80 -24.61 18.06
N ARG A 118 -4.00 -25.11 18.36
CA ARG A 118 -4.19 -26.17 19.37
C ARG A 118 -3.53 -27.48 18.94
N GLU A 119 -3.64 -27.86 17.68
CA GLU A 119 -3.06 -29.09 17.12
C GLU A 119 -1.52 -29.05 17.15
N GLU A 120 -0.93 -27.93 16.74
CA GLU A 120 0.53 -27.74 16.75
C GLU A 120 1.11 -27.77 18.18
N ILE A 121 0.47 -27.05 19.12
CA ILE A 121 0.90 -27.04 20.53
C ILE A 121 0.72 -28.43 21.15
N GLY A 122 -0.39 -29.12 20.86
CA GLY A 122 -0.64 -30.48 21.36
C GLY A 122 0.40 -31.48 20.85
N THR A 123 0.75 -31.41 19.57
CA THR A 123 1.76 -32.27 18.95
C THR A 123 3.16 -32.01 19.52
N ALA A 124 3.52 -30.74 19.75
CA ALA A 124 4.78 -30.38 20.39
C ALA A 124 4.89 -30.95 21.81
N LEU A 125 3.80 -30.90 22.59
CA LEU A 125 3.78 -31.41 23.97
C LEU A 125 3.76 -32.95 24.04
N CYS A 126 3.10 -33.63 23.11
CA CYS A 126 3.14 -35.09 22.99
C CYS A 126 4.53 -35.60 22.59
N ASN A 127 5.20 -34.91 21.66
CA ASN A 127 6.56 -35.26 21.23
C ASN A 127 7.61 -35.05 22.35
N SER A 128 7.38 -34.09 23.26
CA SER A 128 8.25 -33.92 24.43
C SER A 128 8.07 -35.00 25.51
N ASN A 129 6.92 -35.68 25.59
CA ASN A 129 6.69 -36.74 26.56
C ASN A 129 7.27 -38.10 26.12
N LEU A 130 7.35 -38.37 24.81
CA LEU A 130 7.98 -39.60 24.27
C LEU A 130 9.50 -39.65 24.48
N LYS A 131 10.17 -38.49 24.59
CA LYS A 131 11.62 -38.42 24.83
C LYS A 131 12.04 -38.62 26.29
N LEU A 132 11.10 -38.73 27.22
CA LEU A 132 11.36 -38.92 28.66
C LEU A 132 11.17 -40.38 29.13
N THR A 133 10.68 -41.28 28.27
CA THR A 133 10.43 -42.69 28.61
C THR A 133 11.44 -43.66 28.00
N GLU A 134 12.44 -43.18 27.28
CA GLU A 134 13.58 -43.97 26.81
C GLU A 134 14.85 -43.52 27.56
N ASN A 135 14.98 -43.93 28.84
CA ASN A 135 16.24 -44.13 29.57
C ASN A 135 15.97 -44.88 30.86
#